data_AF-A0AA88VEY3-F1
#
_entry.id   AF-A0AA88VEY3-F1
#
_cell.length_a   1.000
_cell.length_b   1.000
_cell.length_c   1.000
_cell.angle_alpha   90.00
_cell.angle_beta   90.00
_cell.angle_gamma   90.00
#
_symmetry.space_group_name_H-M   'P 1'
#
loop_
_entity.id
_entity.type
_entity.pdbx_description
1 polymer ?
#
loop_
_entity_poly.entity_id
_entity_poly.type
_entity_poly.pdbx_seq_one_letter_code
_entity_poly.pdbx_strand_id
1 'polypeptide(L)'
;MNFCFQEMQKPYSYIPFGSGPRTCLGMNMAKVTMLVFLHRLTSGYKWTVDDQDPSLEKKAHIPRLRSGCPITLYAFEDGVQSTYTKYGTAEMEDLHHNQYS
;
A
#
# COMPACT_ATOMS: atom_id res chain seq x y z
N MET A 1 -8.98 -19.53 -16.05
CA MET A 1 -7.65 -18.90 -16.05
C MET A 1 -6.93 -19.40 -14.80
N ASN A 2 -6.00 -20.34 -14.96
CA ASN A 2 -5.31 -20.97 -13.84
C ASN A 2 -4.11 -20.10 -13.45
N PHE A 3 -4.20 -19.44 -12.30
CA PHE A 3 -3.04 -18.88 -11.62
C PHE A 3 -2.23 -20.04 -11.01
N CYS A 4 -1.22 -20.53 -11.73
CA CYS A 4 -0.27 -21.50 -11.20
C CYS A 4 0.80 -20.75 -10.38
N PHE A 5 0.59 -20.66 -9.07
CA PHE A 5 1.59 -20.16 -8.11
C PHE A 5 2.41 -21.32 -7.52
N GLN A 6 2.82 -22.29 -8.35
CA GLN A 6 3.66 -23.42 -7.94
C GLN A 6 5.03 -23.38 -8.64
N GLU A 7 5.68 -22.22 -8.68
CA GLU A 7 7.13 -22.22 -8.79
C GLU A 7 7.72 -22.59 -7.44
N MET A 8 8.31 -23.79 -7.33
CA MET A 8 9.16 -24.15 -6.21
C MET A 8 10.32 -23.15 -6.15
N GLN A 9 10.19 -22.14 -5.29
CA GLN A 9 11.24 -21.18 -5.05
C GLN A 9 12.50 -21.93 -4.62
N LYS A 10 13.60 -21.70 -5.35
CA LYS A 10 14.90 -22.30 -5.04
C LYS A 10 15.20 -22.06 -3.55
N PRO A 11 15.68 -23.05 -2.77
CA PRO A 11 16.00 -22.83 -1.37
C PRO A 11 16.88 -21.58 -1.22
N TYR A 12 16.52 -20.71 -0.29
CA TYR A 12 17.21 -19.44 -0.02
C TYR A 12 17.11 -18.37 -1.14
N SER A 13 16.21 -18.49 -2.12
CA SER A 13 16.00 -17.44 -3.15
C SER A 13 15.21 -16.23 -2.67
N TYR A 14 14.47 -16.36 -1.56
CA TYR A 14 13.59 -15.31 -1.04
C TYR A 14 13.81 -15.09 0.45
N ILE A 15 14.59 -14.06 0.79
CA ILE A 15 14.95 -13.74 2.18
C ILE A 15 14.86 -12.22 2.42
N PRO A 16 13.68 -11.58 2.24
CA PRO A 16 13.54 -10.12 2.31
C PRO A 16 13.80 -9.54 3.70
N PHE A 17 13.72 -10.37 4.75
CA PHE A 17 13.90 -9.97 6.15
C PHE A 17 15.15 -10.61 6.79
N GLY A 18 16.04 -11.21 6.01
CA GLY A 18 17.16 -12.01 6.53
C GLY A 18 16.73 -13.40 7.02
N SER A 19 17.72 -14.20 7.42
CA SER A 19 17.55 -15.55 7.96
C SER A 19 18.54 -15.76 9.12
N GLY A 20 18.27 -16.73 9.99
CA GLY A 20 19.10 -17.06 11.14
C GLY A 20 19.06 -16.03 12.28
N PRO A 21 20.08 -15.96 13.14
CA PRO A 21 20.10 -15.10 14.33
C PRO A 21 19.96 -13.59 14.04
N ARG A 22 20.22 -13.17 12.79
CA ARG A 22 20.15 -11.77 12.33
C ARG A 22 18.88 -11.48 11.53
N THR A 23 17.87 -12.35 11.62
CA THR A 23 16.54 -12.10 11.03
C THR A 23 15.94 -10.82 11.62
N CYS A 24 15.29 -10.02 10.77
CA CYS A 24 14.62 -8.79 11.19
C CYS A 24 13.58 -9.07 12.28
N LEU A 25 13.76 -8.44 13.44
CA LEU A 25 12.81 -8.52 14.56
C LEU A 25 11.41 -8.02 14.16
N GLY A 26 11.34 -7.09 13.21
CA GLY A 26 10.10 -6.53 12.67
C GLY A 26 9.40 -7.38 11.62
N MET A 27 9.86 -8.60 11.31
CA MET A 27 9.28 -9.43 10.24
C MET A 27 7.76 -9.67 10.43
N ASN A 28 7.33 -9.99 11.65
CA ASN A 28 5.92 -10.27 11.91
C ASN A 28 5.07 -9.02 11.81
N MET A 29 5.58 -7.89 12.33
CA MET A 29 4.92 -6.60 12.20
C MET A 29 4.77 -6.21 10.73
N ALA A 30 5.83 -6.29 9.93
CA ALA A 30 5.79 -5.96 8.50
C ALA A 30 4.76 -6.82 7.74
N LYS A 31 4.71 -8.13 8.02
CA LYS A 31 3.72 -9.04 7.42
C LYS A 31 2.29 -8.65 7.79
N VAL A 32 2.01 -8.39 9.07
CA VAL A 32 0.67 -8.00 9.52
C VAL A 32 0.27 -6.64 8.95
N THR A 33 1.15 -5.65 8.99
CA THR A 33 0.89 -4.32 8.41
C THR A 33 0.58 -4.42 6.92
N MET A 34 1.36 -5.20 6.16
CA MET A 34 1.10 -5.41 4.73
C MET A 34 -0.25 -6.09 4.50
N LEU A 35 -0.57 -7.13 5.28
CA LEU A 35 -1.84 -7.85 5.16
C LEU A 35 -3.05 -6.94 5.46
N VAL A 36 -2.98 -6.17 6.54
CA VAL A 36 -4.04 -5.22 6.93
C VAL A 36 -4.20 -4.13 5.89
N PHE A 37 -3.09 -3.59 5.37
CA PHE A 37 -3.12 -2.60 4.29
C PHE A 37 -3.83 -3.16 3.05
N LEU A 38 -3.41 -4.34 2.58
CA LEU A 38 -4.00 -4.99 1.41
C LEU A 38 -5.48 -5.27 1.63
N HIS A 39 -5.87 -5.85 2.77
CA HIS A 39 -7.27 -6.11 3.09
C HIS A 39 -8.11 -4.83 3.02
N ARG A 40 -7.67 -3.74 3.65
CA ARG A 40 -8.41 -2.47 3.60
C ARG A 40 -8.48 -1.90 2.18
N LEU A 41 -7.37 -1.99 1.44
CA LEU A 41 -7.30 -1.50 0.07
C LEU A 41 -8.26 -2.27 -0.85
N THR A 42 -8.27 -3.61 -0.77
CA THR A 42 -9.05 -4.45 -1.68
C THR A 42 -10.51 -4.62 -1.27
N SER A 43 -10.82 -4.57 0.03
CA SER A 43 -12.19 -4.76 0.53
C SER A 43 -12.98 -3.44 0.56
N GLY A 44 -12.32 -2.29 0.68
CA GLY A 44 -12.96 -0.98 0.81
C GLY A 44 -12.94 -0.12 -0.44
N TYR A 45 -12.08 -0.43 -1.44
CA TYR A 45 -11.89 0.41 -2.60
C TYR A 45 -11.78 -0.37 -3.91
N LYS A 46 -12.34 0.19 -4.99
CA LYS A 46 -11.83 -0.04 -6.34
C LYS A 46 -10.64 0.88 -6.55
N TRP A 47 -9.58 0.40 -7.17
CA TRP A 47 -8.37 1.19 -7.35
C TRP A 47 -7.80 1.04 -8.76
N THR A 48 -7.16 2.09 -9.25
CA THR A 48 -6.42 2.13 -10.51
C THR A 48 -5.02 2.70 -10.27
N VAL A 49 -4.05 2.25 -11.07
CA VAL A 49 -2.70 2.84 -11.09
C VAL A 49 -2.65 3.82 -12.24
N ASP A 50 -2.29 5.05 -11.96
CA ASP A 50 -2.34 6.14 -12.94
C ASP A 50 -1.09 6.14 -13.84
N ASP A 51 0.05 5.71 -13.29
CA ASP A 51 1.31 5.54 -14.03
C ASP A 51 1.71 4.07 -14.14
N GLN A 52 2.00 3.64 -15.36
CA GLN A 52 2.40 2.26 -15.67
C GLN A 52 3.92 2.10 -15.79
N ASP A 53 4.74 3.16 -15.66
CA ASP A 53 6.20 3.03 -15.68
C ASP A 53 6.70 2.26 -14.44
N PRO A 54 7.20 1.02 -14.58
CA PRO A 54 7.71 0.26 -13.45
C PRO A 54 9.18 0.59 -13.14
N SER A 55 9.77 1.60 -13.80
CA SER A 55 11.19 1.91 -13.66
C SER A 55 11.53 2.40 -12.25
N LEU A 56 12.64 1.89 -11.71
CA LEU A 56 13.13 2.28 -10.39
C LEU A 56 14.09 3.46 -10.46
N GLU A 57 14.15 4.24 -9.40
CA GLU A 57 15.16 5.25 -9.19
C GLU A 57 16.56 4.61 -9.06
N LYS A 58 17.43 4.89 -10.03
CA LYS A 58 18.76 4.24 -10.12
C LYS A 58 19.72 4.58 -8.98
N LYS A 59 19.51 5.71 -8.30
CA LYS A 59 20.45 6.26 -7.30
C LYS A 59 19.97 6.11 -5.86
N ALA A 60 18.82 5.47 -5.63
CA ALA A 60 18.24 5.35 -4.31
C ALA A 60 18.76 4.10 -3.58
N HIS A 61 19.03 4.24 -2.28
CA HIS A 61 19.43 3.13 -1.40
C HIS A 61 18.26 2.21 -1.05
N ILE A 62 17.03 2.73 -1.11
CA ILE A 62 15.78 1.97 -1.02
C ILE A 62 15.14 2.00 -2.42
N PRO A 63 14.70 0.86 -2.97
CA PRO A 63 13.97 0.83 -4.23
C PRO A 63 12.72 1.71 -4.18
N ARG A 64 12.66 2.71 -5.06
CA ARG A 64 11.51 3.59 -5.27
C ARG A 64 11.18 3.60 -6.75
N LEU A 65 9.88 3.62 -7.07
CA LEU A 65 9.44 3.87 -8.44
C LEU A 65 9.81 5.30 -8.84
N ARG A 66 10.30 5.47 -10.07
CA ARG A 66 10.77 6.76 -10.61
C ARG A 66 9.72 7.86 -10.51
N SER A 67 8.46 7.51 -10.78
CA SER A 67 7.30 8.41 -10.74
C SER A 67 6.48 8.26 -9.47
N GLY A 68 6.96 7.50 -8.49
CA GLY A 68 6.18 7.10 -7.33
C GLY A 68 5.14 6.02 -7.67
N CYS A 69 4.07 5.96 -6.90
CA CYS A 69 2.95 5.04 -7.13
C CYS A 69 1.65 5.84 -7.04
N PRO A 70 1.34 6.66 -8.06
CA PRO A 70 0.07 7.38 -8.09
C PRO A 70 -1.06 6.36 -8.27
N ILE A 71 -1.92 6.27 -7.24
CA ILE A 71 -3.10 5.42 -7.25
C ILE A 71 -4.35 6.27 -7.03
N THR A 72 -5.40 5.97 -7.79
CA THR A 72 -6.72 6.56 -7.59
C THR A 72 -7.61 5.53 -6.91
N LEU A 73 -8.28 5.94 -5.83
CA LEU A 73 -9.16 5.10 -5.03
C LEU A 73 -10.62 5.55 -5.18
N TYR A 74 -11.51 4.59 -5.39
CA TYR A 74 -12.95 4.77 -5.42
C TYR A 74 -13.55 3.92 -4.30
N ALA A 75 -14.15 4.55 -3.29
CA ALA A 75 -14.79 3.83 -2.19
C ALA A 75 -15.92 2.94 -2.71
N PHE A 76 -16.03 1.73 -2.17
CA PHE A 76 -17.25 0.95 -2.31
C PHE A 76 -18.33 1.66 -1.48
N GLU A 77 -19.34 2.22 -2.13
CA GLU A 77 -20.44 2.88 -1.43
C GLU A 77 -21.32 1.86 -0.72
N ASP A 78 -21.27 1.84 0.62
CA ASP A 78 -22.36 1.33 1.45
C ASP A 78 -23.35 2.46 1.85
N GLY A 79 -23.37 3.58 1.10
CA GLY A 79 -24.37 4.65 1.27
C GLY A 79 -23.89 6.01 1.79
N VAL A 80 -22.59 6.34 1.77
CA VAL A 80 -22.11 7.73 1.90
C VAL A 80 -20.86 7.93 1.03
N GLN A 81 -20.99 8.75 -0.02
CA GLN A 81 -19.93 9.12 -0.94
C GLN A 81 -19.01 10.17 -0.31
N SER A 82 -17.99 9.75 0.43
CA SER A 82 -16.94 10.66 0.90
C SER A 82 -15.72 10.59 -0.03
N THR A 83 -15.59 11.57 -0.91
CA THR A 83 -14.44 11.74 -1.79
C THR A 83 -13.25 12.25 -0.98
N TYR A 84 -12.31 11.38 -0.65
CA TYR A 84 -11.01 11.80 -0.10
C TYR A 84 -9.98 11.85 -1.24
N THR A 85 -9.72 13.04 -1.76
CA THR A 85 -8.52 13.30 -2.55
C THR A 85 -7.53 13.99 -1.61
N LYS A 86 -6.48 13.29 -1.19
CA LYS A 86 -5.32 13.95 -0.54
C LYS A 86 -4.03 13.58 -1.26
N TYR A 87 -3.61 14.50 -2.13
CA TYR A 87 -2.23 14.64 -2.57
C TYR A 87 -1.83 16.12 -2.40
N GLY A 88 -0.88 16.39 -1.50
CA GLY A 88 -0.09 17.64 -1.49
C GLY A 88 -0.59 18.81 -0.62
N THR A 89 0.09 19.02 0.50
CA THR A 89 0.41 20.31 1.18
C THR A 89 -0.46 21.56 0.93
N ALA A 90 -1.32 21.89 1.91
CA ALA A 90 -1.56 23.27 2.39
C ALA A 90 -2.41 23.19 3.69
N GLU A 91 -2.06 24.03 4.67
CA GLU A 91 -2.81 24.29 5.90
C GLU A 91 -4.24 24.78 5.60
N MET A 92 -5.25 24.39 6.39
CA MET A 92 -6.17 25.34 7.03
C MET A 92 -7.12 24.65 8.02
N GLU A 93 -6.95 25.05 9.28
CA GLU A 93 -7.85 25.28 10.41
C GLU A 93 -9.30 24.73 10.44
N ASP A 94 -9.65 24.37 11.68
CA ASP A 94 -10.94 23.99 12.23
C ASP A 94 -12.10 24.94 11.84
N LEU A 95 -13.31 24.38 11.68
CA LEU A 95 -14.61 24.92 12.16
C LEU A 95 -15.78 24.18 11.49
N HIS A 96 -16.44 23.28 12.23
CA HIS A 96 -17.79 23.62 12.66
C HIS A 96 -18.23 22.79 13.88
N HIS A 97 -18.66 23.55 14.87
CA HIS A 97 -19.35 23.18 16.07
C HIS A 97 -20.58 22.29 15.82
N ASN A 98 -20.79 21.36 16.77
CA ASN A 98 -22.05 21.12 17.49
C ASN A 98 -23.31 20.81 16.65
N GLN A 99 -23.82 19.58 16.82
CA GLN A 99 -25.11 19.30 17.49
C GLN A 99 -25.61 17.91 17.07
N TYR A 100 -25.66 16.97 18.01
CA TYR A 100 -26.81 16.06 18.15
C TYR A 100 -27.01 15.78 19.64
N SER A 101 -28.27 15.98 20.05
CA SER A 101 -28.90 16.07 21.38
C SER A 101 -28.49 15.08 22.46
#